data_AF-A0A1B1R2P0-F1
#
_entry.id   AF-A0A1B1R2P0-F1
#
_cell.length_a   1.000
_cell.length_b   1.000
_cell.length_c   1.000
_cell.angle_alpha   90.00
_cell.angle_beta   90.00
_cell.angle_gamma   90.00
#
_symmetry.space_group_name_H-M   'P 1'
#
loop_
_entity.id
_entity.type
_entity.pdbx_description
1 polymer ?
#
loop_
_entity_poly.entity_id
_entity_poly.type
_entity_poly.pdbx_seq_one_letter_code
_entity_poly.pdbx_strand_id
1 'polypeptide(L)'
;LNVYKVMSENITQAIALNGVVVTKQPLIKNMRIIKKETLKLIANWVSRSSDTAMVLENFIPPLLDAVLLDYQRTAVPDAREPEVLSCMSAIVNKLAGHITSEVPKIFDAVFECTLE
;
A
#
# COMPACT_ATOMS: atom_id res chain seq x y z
N LEU A 1 -8.61 3.92 5.25
CA LEU A 1 -7.24 4.42 4.95
C LEU A 1 -6.52 5.03 6.16
N ASN A 2 -7.19 5.78 7.05
CA ASN A 2 -6.53 6.37 8.23
C ASN A 2 -5.82 5.35 9.13
N VAL A 3 -6.44 4.18 9.38
CA VAL A 3 -5.80 3.10 10.15
C VAL A 3 -4.50 2.63 9.48
N TYR A 4 -4.49 2.44 8.16
CA TYR A 4 -3.27 2.09 7.43
C TYR A 4 -2.16 3.11 7.64
N LYS A 5 -2.48 4.41 7.50
CA LYS A 5 -1.53 5.52 7.68
C LYS A 5 -0.94 5.53 9.09
N VAL A 6 -1.79 5.51 10.11
CA VAL A 6 -1.36 5.50 11.53
C VAL A 6 -0.50 4.27 11.85
N MET A 7 -0.87 3.08 11.36
CA MET A 7 -0.05 1.88 11.56
C MET A 7 1.32 2.04 10.88
N SER A 8 1.37 2.63 9.70
CA SER A 8 2.64 2.84 9.00
C SER A 8 3.53 3.87 9.69
N GLU A 9 2.97 4.99 10.12
CA GLU A 9 3.67 6.01 10.88
C GLU A 9 4.26 5.42 12.17
N ASN A 10 3.47 4.63 12.91
CA ASN A 10 3.94 3.96 14.13
C ASN A 10 5.08 2.97 13.86
N ILE A 11 4.99 2.18 12.79
CA ILE A 11 6.06 1.24 12.39
C ILE A 11 7.34 2.03 12.04
N THR A 12 7.21 3.08 11.23
CA THR A 12 8.32 3.92 10.79
C THR A 12 9.02 4.59 11.96
N GLN A 13 8.25 5.18 12.88
CA GLN A 13 8.78 5.80 14.10
C GLN A 13 9.47 4.78 15.00
N ALA A 14 8.89 3.59 15.18
CA ALA A 14 9.49 2.54 15.98
C ALA A 14 10.85 2.09 15.41
N ILE A 15 10.95 1.94 14.08
CA ILE A 15 12.19 1.58 13.40
C ILE A 15 13.21 2.72 13.51
N ALA A 16 12.79 3.98 13.35
CA ALA A 16 13.68 5.13 13.48
C ALA A 16 14.29 5.24 14.89
N LEU A 17 13.52 4.93 15.94
CA LEU A 17 13.96 5.01 17.33
C LEU A 17 14.79 3.81 17.80
N ASN A 18 14.45 2.60 17.34
CA ASN A 18 14.99 1.35 17.90
C ASN A 18 15.78 0.51 16.88
N GLY A 19 15.89 0.99 15.64
CA GLY A 19 16.44 0.24 14.53
C GLY A 19 15.55 -0.91 14.04
N VAL A 20 16.02 -1.62 13.02
CA VAL A 20 15.27 -2.68 12.32
C VAL A 20 14.90 -3.85 13.24
N VAL A 21 15.62 -4.05 14.35
CA VAL A 21 15.35 -5.14 15.31
C VAL A 21 13.92 -5.10 15.88
N VAL A 22 13.31 -3.91 15.95
CA VAL A 22 11.94 -3.73 16.46
C VAL A 22 10.88 -4.43 15.59
N THR A 23 11.17 -4.66 14.31
CA THR A 23 10.26 -5.36 13.37
C THR A 23 9.92 -6.78 13.82
N LYS A 24 10.75 -7.37 14.69
CA LYS A 24 10.53 -8.72 15.24
C LYS A 24 9.55 -8.72 16.42
N GLN A 25 9.27 -7.56 17.03
CA GLN A 25 8.38 -7.45 18.18
C GLN A 25 6.92 -7.78 17.82
N PRO A 26 6.17 -8.48 18.69
CA PRO A 26 4.78 -8.86 18.41
C PRO A 26 3.88 -7.68 18.03
N LEU A 27 4.04 -6.53 18.69
CA LEU A 27 3.24 -5.34 18.41
C LEU A 27 3.44 -4.84 16.97
N ILE A 28 4.69 -4.70 16.52
CA ILE A 28 5.01 -4.25 15.15
C ILE A 28 4.52 -5.26 14.11
N LYS A 29 4.64 -6.56 14.38
CA LYS A 29 4.07 -7.61 13.52
C LYS A 29 2.56 -7.47 13.38
N ASN A 30 1.84 -7.22 14.47
CA ASN A 30 0.40 -7.00 14.44
C ASN A 30 0.03 -5.75 13.64
N MET A 31 0.77 -4.65 13.76
CA MET A 31 0.56 -3.45 12.94
C MET A 31 0.73 -3.74 11.44
N ARG A 32 1.75 -4.53 11.07
CA ARG A 32 1.93 -4.97 9.68
C ARG A 32 0.78 -5.84 9.18
N ILE A 33 0.29 -6.77 10.01
CA ILE A 33 -0.90 -7.58 9.68
C ILE A 33 -2.11 -6.67 9.43
N ILE A 34 -2.32 -5.63 10.23
CA ILE A 34 -3.42 -4.68 10.02
C ILE A 34 -3.26 -3.95 8.68
N LYS A 35 -2.05 -3.48 8.33
CA LYS A 35 -1.79 -2.88 7.01
C LYS A 35 -2.12 -3.84 5.88
N LYS A 36 -1.64 -5.07 5.96
CA LYS A 36 -1.87 -6.14 4.98
C LYS A 36 -3.35 -6.46 4.80
N GLU A 37 -4.07 -6.75 5.88
CA GLU A 37 -5.49 -7.12 5.80
C GLU A 37 -6.38 -5.94 5.35
N THR A 38 -5.96 -4.70 5.66
CA THR A 38 -6.60 -3.50 5.08
C THR A 38 -6.48 -3.48 3.55
N LEU A 39 -5.28 -3.74 3.02
CA LEU A 39 -5.03 -3.76 1.57
C LEU A 39 -5.77 -4.90 0.89
N LYS A 40 -5.78 -6.10 1.47
CA LYS A 40 -6.55 -7.24 0.96
C LYS A 40 -8.04 -6.96 0.88
N LEU A 41 -8.60 -6.35 1.93
CA LEU A 41 -10.02 -5.99 1.95
C LEU A 41 -10.34 -5.04 0.79
N ILE A 42 -9.51 -4.01 0.60
CA ILE A 42 -9.67 -3.04 -0.48
C ILE A 42 -9.52 -3.72 -1.85
N ALA A 43 -8.48 -4.51 -2.06
CA ALA A 43 -8.25 -5.23 -3.32
C ALA A 43 -9.41 -6.16 -3.67
N ASN A 44 -9.90 -6.93 -2.69
CA ASN A 44 -11.04 -7.82 -2.87
C ASN A 44 -12.32 -7.04 -3.19
N TRP A 45 -12.58 -5.93 -2.51
CA TRP A 45 -13.73 -5.10 -2.80
C TRP A 45 -13.67 -4.49 -4.21
N VAL A 46 -12.52 -3.91 -4.60
CA VAL A 46 -12.31 -3.37 -5.94
C VAL A 46 -12.55 -4.46 -6.99
N SER A 47 -11.96 -5.66 -6.83
CA SER A 47 -12.12 -6.75 -7.78
C SER A 47 -13.58 -7.16 -8.03
N ARG A 48 -14.44 -6.99 -7.03
CA ARG A 48 -15.87 -7.35 -7.05
C ARG A 48 -16.80 -6.17 -7.36
N SER A 49 -16.26 -4.96 -7.50
CA SER A 49 -17.05 -3.77 -7.84
C SER A 49 -17.67 -3.89 -9.24
N SER A 50 -18.85 -3.32 -9.44
CA SER A 50 -19.51 -3.23 -10.75
C SER A 50 -19.30 -1.86 -11.41
N ASP A 51 -19.19 -0.81 -10.61
CA ASP A 51 -19.04 0.57 -11.08
C ASP A 51 -17.56 0.99 -11.11
N THR A 52 -16.98 0.91 -12.30
CA THR A 52 -15.55 1.21 -12.53
C THR A 52 -15.27 2.71 -12.41
N ALA A 53 -16.19 3.57 -12.86
CA ALA A 53 -16.02 5.02 -12.82
C ALA A 53 -16.05 5.52 -11.38
N MET A 54 -17.01 5.07 -10.58
CA MET A 54 -17.11 5.43 -9.17
C MET A 54 -15.87 5.00 -8.38
N VAL A 55 -15.34 3.79 -8.64
CA VAL A 55 -14.09 3.32 -8.03
C VAL A 55 -12.91 4.20 -8.43
N LEU A 56 -12.75 4.46 -9.73
CA LEU A 56 -11.63 5.25 -10.24
C LEU A 56 -11.64 6.68 -9.69
N GLU A 57 -12.79 7.35 -9.70
CA GLU A 57 -12.88 8.76 -9.32
C GLU A 57 -12.80 8.98 -7.80
N ASN A 58 -13.41 8.10 -7.02
CA ASN A 58 -13.62 8.34 -5.58
C ASN A 58 -12.69 7.54 -4.67
N PHE A 59 -12.20 6.36 -5.12
CA PHE A 59 -11.46 5.43 -4.26
C PHE A 59 -9.99 5.32 -4.63
N ILE A 60 -9.64 5.36 -5.92
CA ILE A 60 -8.24 5.18 -6.35
C ILE A 60 -7.34 6.34 -5.91
N PRO A 61 -7.66 7.63 -6.14
CA PRO A 61 -6.77 8.73 -5.75
C PRO A 61 -6.38 8.72 -4.27
N PRO A 62 -7.31 8.65 -3.29
CA PRO A 62 -6.92 8.66 -1.88
C PRO A 62 -6.20 7.37 -1.46
N LEU A 63 -6.45 6.23 -2.13
CA LEU A 63 -5.72 4.99 -1.90
C LEU A 63 -4.26 5.11 -2.34
N LEU A 64 -4.03 5.59 -3.56
CA LEU A 64 -2.68 5.76 -4.10
C LEU A 64 -1.87 6.75 -3.25
N ASP A 65 -2.46 7.87 -2.85
CA ASP A 65 -1.79 8.86 -1.99
C ASP A 65 -1.41 8.28 -0.62
N ALA A 66 -2.23 7.40 -0.07
CA ALA A 66 -1.97 6.78 1.22
C ALA A 66 -0.92 5.67 1.17
N VAL A 67 -0.85 4.94 0.05
CA VAL A 67 -0.13 3.67 -0.03
C VAL A 67 1.16 3.77 -0.82
N LEU A 68 1.16 4.48 -1.96
CA LEU A 68 2.34 4.56 -2.83
C LEU A 68 3.47 5.33 -2.16
N LEU A 69 3.15 6.51 -1.62
CA LEU A 69 4.13 7.35 -0.94
C LEU A 69 4.71 6.65 0.30
N ASP A 70 3.87 5.91 1.01
CA ASP A 70 4.27 5.11 2.16
C ASP A 70 5.24 3.98 1.78
N TYR A 71 4.92 3.24 0.72
CA TYR A 71 5.77 2.18 0.19
C TYR A 71 7.14 2.72 -0.24
N GLN A 72 7.14 3.81 -1.03
CA GLN A 72 8.35 4.45 -1.53
C GLN A 72 9.24 5.01 -0.41
N ARG A 73 8.64 5.64 0.61
CA ARG A 73 9.38 6.26 1.72
C ARG A 73 9.82 5.29 2.80
N THR A 74 9.33 4.05 2.77
CA THR A 74 9.77 3.02 3.70
C THR A 74 11.21 2.62 3.35
N ALA A 75 12.16 3.20 4.08
CA ALA A 75 13.60 3.08 3.82
C ALA A 75 14.15 1.67 4.10
N VAL A 76 13.49 0.90 4.97
CA VAL A 76 13.90 -0.47 5.29
C VAL A 76 13.15 -1.44 4.37
N PRO A 77 13.82 -2.17 3.47
CA PRO A 77 13.16 -3.06 2.51
C PRO A 77 12.26 -4.10 3.20
N ASP A 78 12.71 -4.71 4.29
CA ASP A 78 11.94 -5.69 5.07
C ASP A 78 10.65 -5.13 5.69
N ALA A 79 10.55 -3.81 5.83
CA ALA A 79 9.37 -3.13 6.36
C ALA A 79 8.35 -2.76 5.27
N ARG A 80 8.74 -2.78 3.98
CA ARG A 80 7.81 -2.57 2.86
C ARG A 80 6.75 -3.67 2.87
N GLU A 81 5.51 -3.30 2.59
CA GLU A 81 4.37 -4.23 2.63
C GLU A 81 4.14 -4.81 1.22
N PRO A 82 4.47 -6.09 0.96
CA PRO A 82 4.34 -6.67 -0.38
C PRO A 82 2.89 -6.70 -0.88
N GLU A 83 1.90 -6.71 0.02
CA GLU A 83 0.49 -6.65 -0.35
C GLU A 83 0.13 -5.35 -1.11
N VAL A 84 0.97 -4.31 -1.04
CA VAL A 84 0.82 -3.11 -1.89
C VAL A 84 0.89 -3.47 -3.37
N LEU A 85 1.87 -4.28 -3.77
CA LEU A 85 2.05 -4.70 -5.16
C LEU A 85 0.88 -5.58 -5.63
N SER A 86 0.45 -6.52 -4.78
CA SER A 86 -0.74 -7.35 -5.02
C SER A 86 -2.01 -6.50 -5.18
N CYS A 87 -2.18 -5.48 -4.34
CA CYS A 87 -3.31 -4.55 -4.40
C CYS A 87 -3.29 -3.74 -5.70
N MET A 88 -2.15 -3.19 -6.10
CA MET A 88 -2.00 -2.45 -7.36
C MET A 88 -2.31 -3.36 -8.56
N SER A 89 -1.82 -4.61 -8.54
CA SER A 89 -2.13 -5.60 -9.57
C SER A 89 -3.63 -5.88 -9.66
N ALA A 90 -4.31 -6.11 -8.54
CA ALA A 90 -5.76 -6.34 -8.51
C ALA A 90 -6.55 -5.15 -9.08
N ILE A 91 -6.14 -3.93 -8.75
CA ILE A 91 -6.76 -2.69 -9.25
C ILE A 91 -6.54 -2.55 -10.75
N VAL A 92 -5.30 -2.71 -11.24
CA VAL A 92 -4.97 -2.59 -12.67
C VAL A 92 -5.73 -3.64 -13.49
N ASN A 93 -5.79 -4.89 -13.01
CA ASN A 93 -6.56 -5.94 -13.67
C ASN A 93 -8.06 -5.64 -13.71
N LYS A 94 -8.60 -4.98 -12.67
CA LYS A 94 -10.02 -4.64 -12.61
C LYS A 94 -10.39 -3.45 -13.48
N LEU A 95 -9.60 -2.38 -13.43
CA LEU A 95 -9.92 -1.11 -14.10
C LEU A 95 -9.40 -1.05 -15.54
N ALA A 96 -8.41 -1.90 -15.88
CA ALA A 96 -7.83 -2.04 -17.21
C ALA A 96 -7.44 -0.67 -17.81
N GLY A 97 -7.94 -0.33 -19.01
CA GLY A 97 -7.60 0.93 -19.69
C GLY A 97 -8.00 2.20 -18.92
N HIS A 98 -8.90 2.11 -17.94
CA HIS A 98 -9.37 3.29 -17.21
C HIS A 98 -8.33 3.84 -16.22
N ILE A 99 -7.40 3.01 -15.72
CA ILE A 99 -6.35 3.45 -14.77
C ILE A 99 -5.05 3.86 -15.45
N THR A 100 -4.96 3.83 -16.78
CA THR A 100 -3.69 4.06 -17.50
C THR A 100 -3.02 5.39 -17.15
N SER A 101 -3.77 6.44 -16.82
CA SER A 101 -3.23 7.73 -16.38
C SER A 101 -2.48 7.67 -15.05
N GLU A 102 -2.81 6.72 -14.17
CA GLU A 102 -2.18 6.55 -12.85
C GLU A 102 -0.97 5.60 -12.90
N VAL A 103 -0.78 4.86 -13.99
CA VAL A 103 0.31 3.87 -14.12
C VAL A 103 1.70 4.49 -13.91
N PRO A 104 2.04 5.67 -14.47
CA PRO A 104 3.32 6.31 -14.19
C PRO A 104 3.54 6.56 -12.70
N LYS A 105 2.53 7.11 -12.00
CA LYS A 105 2.58 7.38 -10.56
C LYS A 105 2.80 6.10 -9.74
N ILE A 106 2.16 4.99 -10.13
CA ILE A 106 2.36 3.69 -9.48
C ILE A 106 3.81 3.25 -9.66
N PHE A 107 4.34 3.28 -10.89
CA PHE A 107 5.70 2.86 -11.19
C PHE A 107 6.76 3.71 -10.51
N ASP A 108 6.61 5.04 -10.52
CA ASP A 108 7.53 5.96 -9.85
C ASP A 108 7.68 5.64 -8.36
N ALA A 109 6.61 5.14 -7.72
CA ALA A 109 6.62 4.83 -6.30
C ALA A 109 7.17 3.42 -5.98
N VAL A 110 6.94 2.44 -6.85
CA VAL A 110 7.20 1.02 -6.50
C VAL A 110 8.24 0.33 -7.36
N PHE A 111 8.56 0.80 -8.56
CA PHE A 111 9.37 0.03 -9.50
C PHE A 111 10.84 -0.06 -9.07
N GLU A 112 11.53 1.08 -8.98
CA GLU A 112 12.96 1.15 -8.66
C GLU A 112 13.25 0.58 -7.27
N CYS A 113 12.54 1.07 -6.24
CA CYS A 113 12.80 0.67 -4.86
C CYS A 113 12.46 -0.80 -4.56
N THR A 114 11.66 -1.47 -5.40
CA THR A 114 11.41 -2.92 -5.27
C THR A 114 12.47 -3.75 -5.97
N LEU A 115 13.12 -3.20 -7.00
CA LEU A 115 14.14 -3.89 -7.79
C LEU A 115 15.51 -3.91 -7.10
N GLU A 116 15.81 -2.86 -6.35
CA GLU A 116 16.99 -2.73 -5.45
C GLU A 116 16.92 -3.68 -4.25
#